data_AF-A0A2D7IGZ1-F1
#
_entry.id   AF-A0A2D7IGZ1-F1
#
_cell.length_a   1.000
_cell.length_b   1.000
_cell.length_c   1.000
_cell.angle_alpha   90.00
_cell.angle_beta   90.00
_cell.angle_gamma   90.00
#
_symmetry.space_group_name_H-M   'P 1'
#
loop_
_entity.id
_entity.type
_entity.pdbx_description
1 polymer ?
#
loop_
_entity_poly.entity_id
_entity_poly.type
_entity_poly.pdbx_seq_one_letter_code
_entity_poly.pdbx_strand_id
1 'polypeptide(L)'
;MQIADLILIIHCLIFFFIISLFVLIPYGYYKNWTWVSIKKIRYTHLFLMGFVTIESSLGIICPLTVLENNLRGVITDQTFLSKYLSKIIFFNLPSSVFLSLYITGFLIAVFLCFKYPPKK
;
A
#
# COMPACT_ATOMS: atom_id res chain seq x y z
N MET A 1 5.30 -19.75 13.02
CA MET A 1 4.93 -18.41 12.55
C MET A 1 3.60 -18.55 11.82
N GLN A 2 2.52 -17.97 12.34
CA GLN A 2 1.20 -18.12 11.76
C GLN A 2 1.16 -17.39 10.40
N ILE A 3 0.50 -17.99 9.41
CA ILE A 3 0.35 -17.44 8.05
C ILE A 3 -0.17 -16.00 8.08
N ALA A 4 -1.00 -15.66 9.08
CA ALA A 4 -1.47 -14.31 9.36
C ALA A 4 -0.37 -13.27 9.61
N ASP A 5 0.68 -13.59 10.37
CA ASP A 5 1.80 -12.66 10.61
C ASP A 5 2.60 -12.40 9.31
N LEU A 6 2.79 -13.43 8.49
CA LEU A 6 3.48 -13.29 7.20
C LEU A 6 2.70 -12.35 6.26
N ILE A 7 1.38 -12.52 6.24
CA ILE A 7 0.46 -11.68 5.47
C ILE A 7 0.51 -10.22 5.93
N LEU A 8 0.49 -9.98 7.24
CA LEU A 8 0.59 -8.64 7.81
C LEU A 8 1.94 -7.97 7.48
N ILE A 9 3.04 -8.74 7.54
CA ILE A 9 4.37 -8.26 7.16
C ILE A 9 4.41 -7.86 5.68
N ILE A 10 3.87 -8.70 4.79
CA ILE A 10 3.80 -8.40 3.35
C ILE A 10 2.97 -7.12 3.12
N HIS A 11 1.84 -6.98 3.81
CA HIS A 11 1.02 -5.77 3.74
C HIS A 11 1.78 -4.52 4.17
N CYS A 12 2.48 -4.59 5.29
CA CYS A 12 3.32 -3.51 5.78
C CYS A 12 4.43 -3.15 4.78
N LEU A 13 5.04 -4.16 4.12
CA LEU A 13 6.06 -3.96 3.10
C LEU A 13 5.50 -3.23 1.87
N ILE A 14 4.31 -3.62 1.41
CA ILE A 14 3.59 -2.98 0.31
C ILE A 14 3.29 -1.51 0.63
N PHE A 15 2.76 -1.24 1.82
CA PHE A 15 2.49 0.12 2.29
C PHE A 15 3.76 0.97 2.29
N PHE A 16 4.85 0.45 2.85
CA PHE A 16 6.12 1.14 2.90
C PHE A 16 6.70 1.39 1.51
N PHE A 17 6.58 0.42 0.60
CA PHE A 17 6.99 0.55 -0.79
C PHE A 17 6.22 1.67 -1.51
N ILE A 18 4.89 1.70 -1.36
CA ILE A 18 4.02 2.72 -1.98
C ILE A 18 4.42 4.12 -1.50
N ILE A 19 4.57 4.33 -0.19
CA ILE A 19 4.93 5.63 0.39
C ILE A 19 6.33 6.07 0.01
N SER A 20 7.30 5.15 0.10
CA SER A 20 8.70 5.46 -0.22
C SER A 20 8.84 5.97 -1.65
N LEU A 21 8.10 5.38 -2.60
CA LEU A 21 8.15 5.79 -4.00
C LEU A 21 7.58 7.20 -4.25
N PHE A 22 6.59 7.67 -3.51
CA PHE A 22 6.12 9.06 -3.63
C PHE A 22 7.23 10.08 -3.35
N VAL A 23 8.13 9.76 -2.42
CA VAL A 23 9.27 10.63 -2.05
C VAL A 23 10.47 10.36 -2.95
N LEU A 24 10.76 9.08 -3.23
CA LEU A 24 11.89 8.67 -4.07
C LEU A 24 11.74 9.13 -5.51
N ILE A 25 10.53 9.20 -6.07
CA ILE A 25 10.30 9.64 -7.45
C ILE A 25 10.82 11.07 -7.71
N PRO A 26 10.34 12.11 -7.00
CA PRO A 26 10.83 13.48 -7.21
C PRO A 26 12.30 13.63 -6.80
N TYR A 27 12.72 13.03 -5.69
CA TYR A 27 14.10 13.12 -5.21
C TYR A 27 15.09 12.40 -6.14
N GLY A 28 14.72 11.22 -6.61
CA GLY A 28 15.50 10.42 -7.56
C GLY A 28 15.61 11.10 -8.91
N TYR A 29 14.58 11.84 -9.36
CA TYR A 29 14.68 12.63 -10.57
C TYR A 29 15.65 13.82 -10.40
N TYR A 30 15.60 14.50 -9.25
CA TYR A 30 16.55 15.58 -8.92
C TYR A 30 18.00 15.09 -8.83
N LYS A 31 18.22 13.90 -8.26
CA LYS A 31 19.52 13.24 -8.16
C LYS A 31 19.92 12.43 -9.41
N ASN A 32 19.13 12.45 -10.48
CA ASN A 32 19.34 11.65 -11.71
C ASN A 32 19.52 10.13 -11.46
N TRP A 33 18.84 9.56 -10.46
CA TRP A 33 18.85 8.12 -10.19
C TRP A 33 18.15 7.34 -11.30
N THR A 34 18.93 6.52 -12.01
CA THR A 34 18.46 5.69 -13.13
C THR A 34 17.52 4.58 -12.68
N TRP A 35 17.71 4.04 -11.47
CA TRP A 35 16.87 3.00 -10.86
C TRP A 35 15.41 3.47 -10.68
N VAL A 36 15.18 4.67 -10.15
CA VAL A 36 13.82 5.20 -9.89
C VAL A 36 13.05 5.49 -11.20
N SER A 37 13.79 5.61 -12.30
CA SER A 37 13.26 5.82 -13.64
C SER A 37 12.97 4.50 -14.41
N ILE A 38 13.23 3.33 -13.82
CA ILE A 38 12.95 2.03 -14.46
C ILE A 38 11.43 1.84 -14.56
N LYS A 39 10.93 1.55 -15.77
CA LYS A 39 9.51 1.27 -16.03
C LYS A 39 8.91 0.24 -15.09
N LYS A 40 9.63 -0.85 -14.80
CA LYS A 40 9.17 -1.94 -13.91
C LYS A 40 8.68 -1.41 -12.56
N ILE A 41 9.43 -0.49 -11.94
CA ILE A 41 9.09 0.06 -10.62
C ILE A 41 7.86 0.95 -10.71
N ARG A 42 7.73 1.73 -11.78
CA ARG A 42 6.55 2.56 -12.02
C ARG A 42 5.30 1.73 -12.27
N TYR A 43 5.40 0.68 -13.08
CA TYR A 43 4.29 -0.23 -13.33
C TYR A 43 3.89 -0.99 -12.07
N THR A 44 4.84 -1.50 -11.29
CA THR A 44 4.53 -2.15 -10.01
C THR A 44 3.85 -1.18 -9.05
N HIS A 45 4.33 0.06 -8.93
CA HIS A 45 3.71 1.08 -8.08
C HIS A 45 2.30 1.45 -8.52
N LEU A 46 2.09 1.72 -9.81
CA LEU A 46 0.78 2.00 -10.38
C LEU A 46 -0.18 0.81 -10.25
N PHE A 47 0.31 -0.41 -10.45
CA PHE A 47 -0.48 -1.62 -10.28
C PHE A 47 -0.90 -1.79 -8.83
N LEU A 48 0.02 -1.66 -7.87
CA LEU A 48 -0.28 -1.73 -6.43
C LEU A 48 -1.30 -0.65 -6.02
N MET A 49 -1.10 0.61 -6.45
CA MET A 49 -2.01 1.70 -6.13
C MET A 49 -3.39 1.53 -6.79
N GLY A 50 -3.43 1.09 -8.05
CA GLY A 50 -4.68 0.79 -8.75
C GLY A 50 -5.44 -0.36 -8.09
N PHE A 51 -4.72 -1.43 -7.71
CA PHE A 51 -5.29 -2.56 -7.00
C PHE A 51 -5.93 -2.14 -5.68
N VAL A 52 -5.19 -1.41 -4.83
CA VAL A 52 -5.71 -0.90 -3.54
C VAL A 52 -6.89 0.05 -3.74
N THR A 53 -6.85 0.89 -4.78
CA THR A 53 -7.97 1.81 -5.09
C THR A 53 -9.22 1.05 -5.51
N ILE A 54 -9.09 0.00 -6.33
CA ILE A 54 -10.21 -0.84 -6.76
C ILE A 54 -10.79 -1.60 -5.56
N GLU A 55 -9.94 -2.21 -4.72
CA GLU A 55 -10.38 -2.89 -3.50
C GLU A 55 -11.17 -1.94 -2.58
N SER A 56 -10.63 -0.73 -2.36
CA SER A 56 -11.31 0.28 -1.54
C SER A 56 -12.59 0.81 -2.19
N SER A 57 -12.66 0.88 -3.52
CA SER A 57 -13.84 1.36 -4.28
C SER A 57 -14.99 0.35 -4.21
N LEU A 58 -14.67 -0.94 -4.20
CA LEU A 58 -15.65 -2.01 -4.00
C LEU A 58 -16.19 -2.06 -2.56
N GLY A 59 -15.73 -1.18 -1.67
CA GLY A 59 -16.12 -1.17 -0.25
C GLY A 59 -15.67 -2.43 0.49
N ILE A 60 -14.77 -3.21 -0.12
CA ILE A 60 -14.23 -4.43 0.45
C ILE A 60 -13.20 -3.98 1.49
N ILE A 61 -13.45 -4.33 2.75
CA ILE A 61 -12.42 -4.27 3.80
C ILE A 61 -11.25 -5.11 3.27
N CYS A 62 -10.02 -4.58 3.27
CA CYS A 62 -8.84 -5.22 2.66
C CYS A 62 -8.95 -6.76 2.79
N PRO A 63 -8.98 -7.52 1.68
CA PRO A 63 -9.25 -8.97 1.75
C PRO A 63 -8.24 -9.68 2.65
N LEU A 64 -7.07 -9.07 2.84
CA LEU A 64 -6.06 -9.44 3.81
C LEU A 64 -6.51 -9.37 5.28
N THR A 65 -7.27 -8.35 5.67
CA THR A 65 -7.93 -8.25 6.98
C THR A 65 -9.01 -9.30 7.14
N VAL A 66 -9.80 -9.52 6.09
CA VAL A 66 -10.86 -10.53 6.11
C VAL A 66 -10.24 -11.93 6.24
N LEU A 67 -9.14 -12.18 5.53
CA LEU A 67 -8.38 -13.42 5.61
C LEU A 67 -7.71 -13.57 6.98
N GLU A 68 -7.12 -12.51 7.55
CA GLU A 68 -6.56 -12.51 8.90
C GLU A 68 -7.64 -12.87 9.93
N ASN A 69 -8.80 -12.22 9.85
CA ASN A 69 -9.90 -12.42 10.79
C ASN A 69 -10.53 -13.82 10.64
N ASN A 70 -10.58 -14.35 9.42
CA ASN A 70 -11.08 -15.69 9.13
C ASN A 70 -10.08 -16.79 9.56
N LEU A 71 -8.77 -16.58 9.39
CA LEU A 71 -7.74 -17.50 9.89
C LEU A 71 -7.58 -17.43 11.42
N ARG A 72 -7.90 -16.30 12.06
CA ARG A 72 -7.76 -16.08 13.52
C ARG A 72 -8.83 -16.72 14.38
N GLY A 73 -9.93 -17.24 13.80
CA GLY A 73 -11.08 -17.87 14.47
C GLY A 73 -11.04 -17.87 16.01
N VAL A 74 -11.57 -16.82 16.65
CA VAL A 74 -11.81 -16.68 18.12
C VAL A 74 -10.59 -16.83 19.05
N ILE A 75 -9.40 -17.23 18.60
CA ILE A 75 -8.27 -17.57 19.49
C ILE A 75 -7.28 -16.40 19.58
N THR A 76 -7.16 -15.91 20.81
CA THR A 76 -6.46 -14.70 21.25
C THR A 76 -4.95 -14.88 21.30
N ASP A 77 -4.31 -15.21 20.18
CA ASP A 77 -2.84 -15.18 20.05
C ASP A 77 -2.45 -14.01 19.15
N GLN A 78 -2.39 -12.81 19.74
CA GLN A 78 -1.82 -11.64 19.08
C GLN A 78 -0.39 -11.46 19.55
N THR A 79 0.59 -11.69 18.67
CA THR A 79 1.96 -11.22 18.86
C THR A 79 1.93 -9.71 19.12
N PHE A 80 2.72 -9.19 20.07
CA PHE A 80 2.71 -7.77 20.45
C PHE A 80 2.82 -6.80 19.26
N LEU A 81 3.59 -7.18 18.24
CA LEU A 81 3.75 -6.42 16.99
C LEU A 81 2.46 -6.39 16.15
N SER A 82 1.76 -7.52 16.07
CA SER A 82 0.49 -7.70 15.34
C SER A 82 -0.62 -6.83 15.95
N LYS A 83 -0.69 -6.75 17.29
CA LYS A 83 -1.63 -5.90 18.01
C LYS A 83 -1.42 -4.40 17.76
N TYR A 84 -0.16 -3.95 17.71
CA TYR A 84 0.18 -2.56 17.42
C TYR A 84 -0.05 -2.20 15.95
N LEU A 85 0.32 -3.07 15.02
CA LEU A 85 0.07 -2.87 13.59
C LEU A 85 -1.43 -2.82 13.30
N SER A 86 -2.22 -3.73 13.89
CA SER A 86 -3.68 -3.71 13.78
C SER A 86 -4.24 -2.35 14.26
N LYS A 87 -3.75 -1.81 15.39
CA LYS A 87 -4.18 -0.49 15.89
C LYS A 87 -3.76 0.69 15.00
N ILE A 88 -2.63 0.58 14.30
CA ILE A 88 -2.12 1.63 13.38
C ILE A 88 -2.85 1.58 12.02
N ILE A 89 -3.19 0.38 11.55
CA ILE A 89 -3.81 0.14 10.25
C ILE A 89 -5.34 0.30 10.32
N PHE A 90 -5.99 -0.17 11.40
CA PHE A 90 -7.42 0.06 11.66
C PHE A 90 -7.65 1.40 12.36
N PHE A 91 -7.33 2.49 11.66
CA PHE A 91 -7.93 3.75 12.03
C PHE A 91 -9.44 3.65 11.75
N ASN A 92 -10.27 3.95 12.74
CA ASN A 92 -11.73 3.84 12.69
C ASN A 92 -12.34 4.99 11.85
N LEU A 93 -11.79 5.21 10.66
CA LEU A 93 -12.20 6.24 9.72
C LEU A 93 -13.22 5.65 8.73
N PRO A 94 -14.17 6.47 8.25
CA PRO A 94 -15.11 6.05 7.23
C PRO A 94 -14.38 5.49 6.01
N SER A 95 -14.89 4.42 5.43
CA SER A 95 -14.38 3.85 4.17
C SER A 95 -14.26 4.89 3.05
N SER A 96 -15.15 5.89 3.04
CA SER A 96 -15.11 7.03 2.12
C SER A 96 -13.84 7.89 2.25
N VAL A 97 -13.31 8.08 3.47
CA VAL A 97 -12.08 8.85 3.69
C VAL A 97 -10.89 8.10 3.11
N PHE A 98 -10.80 6.80 3.37
CA PHE A 98 -9.77 5.94 2.78
C PHE A 98 -9.86 5.92 1.25
N LEU A 99 -11.07 5.76 0.71
CA LEU A 99 -11.29 5.79 -0.74
C LEU A 99 -10.81 7.11 -1.36
N SER A 100 -11.17 8.25 -0.75
CA SER A 100 -10.71 9.55 -1.21
C SER A 100 -9.18 9.68 -1.16
N LEU A 101 -8.54 9.13 -0.11
CA LEU A 101 -7.09 9.17 0.06
C LEU A 101 -6.39 8.30 -1.00
N TYR A 102 -6.91 7.11 -1.27
CA TYR A 102 -6.37 6.21 -2.29
C TYR A 102 -6.57 6.75 -3.70
N ILE A 103 -7.74 7.29 -4.03
CA ILE A 103 -7.98 7.96 -5.32
C ILE A 103 -7.02 9.13 -5.49
N THR A 104 -6.89 9.98 -4.47
CA THR A 104 -5.96 11.12 -4.50
C THR A 104 -4.52 10.64 -4.68
N GLY A 105 -4.10 9.61 -3.94
CA GLY A 105 -2.78 8.99 -4.08
C GLY A 105 -2.55 8.43 -5.48
N PHE A 106 -3.50 7.69 -6.05
CA PHE A 106 -3.43 7.16 -7.41
C PHE A 106 -3.29 8.29 -8.44
N LEU A 107 -4.08 9.36 -8.33
CA LEU A 107 -3.97 10.53 -9.21
C LEU A 107 -2.60 11.20 -9.10
N ILE A 108 -2.05 11.35 -7.88
CA ILE A 108 -0.69 11.89 -7.69
C ILE A 108 0.35 10.95 -8.30
N ALA A 109 0.21 9.63 -8.15
CA ALA A 109 1.13 8.65 -8.73
C ALA A 109 1.13 8.73 -10.27
N VAL A 110 -0.05 8.82 -10.88
CA VAL A 110 -0.23 9.04 -12.32
C VAL A 110 0.39 10.37 -12.74
N PHE A 111 0.11 11.45 -12.03
CA PHE A 111 0.68 12.78 -12.30
C PHE A 111 2.22 12.78 -12.23
N LEU A 112 2.79 12.13 -11.22
CA LEU A 112 4.24 11.96 -11.08
C LEU A 112 4.85 11.10 -12.20
N CYS A 113 4.06 10.18 -12.79
CA CYS A 113 4.50 9.40 -13.95
C CYS A 113 4.53 10.25 -15.23
N PHE A 114 3.53 11.12 -15.42
CA PHE A 114 3.51 12.07 -16.55
C PHE A 114 4.57 13.18 -16.43
N LYS A 115 4.70 13.79 -15.24
CA LYS A 115 5.66 14.88 -14.99
C LYS A 115 7.12 14.40 -15.03
N TYR A 116 7.36 13.17 -14.57
CA TYR A 116 8.69 12.56 -14.54
C TYR A 116 8.68 11.25 -15.33
N PRO A 117 8.66 11.32 -16.68
CA PRO A 117 8.49 10.14 -17.52
C PRO A 117 9.63 9.14 -17.33
N PRO A 118 9.33 7.83 -17.30
CA PRO A 118 10.35 6.80 -17.14
C PRO A 118 11.23 6.73 -18.39
N LYS A 119 12.53 6.96 -18.20
CA LYS A 119 13.54 7.00 -19.26
C LYS A 119 14.03 5.62 -19.72
N LYS A 120 13.70 4.51 -19.03
CA LYS A 120 14.15 3.14 -19.37
C LYS A 120 13.04 2.12 -19.23
#